data_AF-A0AAW8KR54-F1
#
_entry.id   AF-A0AAW8KR54-F1
#
_cell.length_a   1.000
_cell.length_b   1.000
_cell.length_c   1.000
_cell.angle_alpha   90.00
_cell.angle_beta   90.00
_cell.angle_gamma   90.00
#
_symmetry.space_group_name_H-M   'P 1'
#
loop_
_entity.id
_entity.type
_entity.pdbx_description
1 polymer ?
#
loop_
_entity_poly.entity_id
_entity_poly.type
_entity_poly.pdbx_seq_one_letter_code
_entity_poly.pdbx_strand_id
1 'polypeptide(L)'
;MKTLIQFAQQWINRYSLWLDVRSKAERGNLLALGQAASPAVHAKTLTLNKDITAEQALKKIVENCLGQFLPNMAVIADGVAEAEHIHQARVSLRRLRSAFKHFAGWSSELNPVWEEQIAELFRKLGDTRDEDAIRTEVLPIIQQHGSPELLLPVSAQPSKELSTIFTSADTIKLLLDLLAFAYSEEDSDSKTGGLKKHIKKSLDKLHHKVINNAEHFSELEVNEQHKIRKQAKQLRYCVEFISSLYPNKKVQQYLKQLQPVQNTLGQYNDLFIAEGIFNNVVEQDPSFWFALGWVKAKQPQLQKRSAKALQAFSEVETFW
;
A
#
# COMPACT_ATOMS: atom_id res chain seq x y z
N MET A 1 15.40 23.82 -1.78
CA MET A 1 15.01 22.50 -2.35
C MET A 1 14.42 22.62 -3.75
N LYS A 2 13.37 23.42 -3.98
CA LYS A 2 12.71 23.59 -5.31
C LYS A 2 13.70 23.90 -6.46
N THR A 3 14.67 24.80 -6.25
CA THR A 3 15.70 25.15 -7.26
C THR A 3 16.61 23.98 -7.64
N LEU A 4 17.01 23.15 -6.66
CA LEU A 4 17.85 21.97 -6.91
C LEU A 4 17.09 20.93 -7.73
N ILE A 5 15.80 20.75 -7.43
CA ILE A 5 14.92 19.82 -8.13
C ILE A 5 14.69 20.26 -9.58
N GLN A 6 14.39 21.54 -9.80
CA GLN A 6 14.26 22.12 -11.14
C GLN A 6 15.56 21.98 -11.96
N PHE A 7 16.71 22.20 -11.32
CA PHE A 7 18.00 21.97 -11.97
C PHE A 7 18.16 20.50 -12.37
N ALA A 8 17.91 19.56 -11.47
CA ALA A 8 18.04 18.13 -11.73
C ALA A 8 17.15 17.61 -12.86
N GLN A 9 15.94 18.18 -13.05
CA GLN A 9 15.01 17.80 -14.12
C GLN A 9 15.62 17.90 -15.52
N GLN A 10 16.48 18.90 -15.78
CA GLN A 10 17.15 19.05 -17.07
C GLN A 10 18.12 17.90 -17.36
N TRP A 11 18.81 17.41 -16.34
CA TRP A 11 19.80 16.33 -16.46
C TRP A 11 19.14 14.95 -16.56
N ILE A 12 18.02 14.75 -15.88
CA ILE A 12 17.25 13.50 -15.96
C ILE A 12 16.83 13.22 -17.40
N ASN A 13 16.30 14.22 -18.11
CA ASN A 13 15.89 14.07 -19.51
C ASN A 13 17.05 13.77 -20.45
N ARG A 14 18.24 14.32 -20.15
CA ARG A 14 19.40 14.23 -21.04
C ARG A 14 20.21 12.94 -20.84
N TYR A 15 20.34 12.48 -19.59
CA TYR A 15 21.26 11.41 -19.23
C TYR A 15 20.61 10.21 -18.55
N SER A 16 19.27 10.17 -18.45
CA SER A 16 18.54 9.10 -17.76
C SER A 16 19.03 8.88 -16.33
N LEU A 17 19.28 9.98 -15.62
CA LEU A 17 19.69 9.93 -14.21
C LEU A 17 18.55 9.37 -13.36
N TRP A 18 18.90 8.47 -12.44
CA TRP A 18 17.96 7.92 -11.46
C TRP A 18 18.44 8.19 -10.03
N LEU A 19 17.48 8.14 -9.10
CA LEU A 19 17.69 8.51 -7.70
C LEU A 19 18.06 7.28 -6.87
N ASP A 20 19.31 7.21 -6.41
CA ASP A 20 19.76 6.24 -5.41
C ASP A 20 19.96 6.93 -4.06
N VAL A 21 19.15 6.56 -3.07
CA VAL A 21 19.24 7.11 -1.70
C VAL A 21 20.25 6.34 -0.82
N ARG A 22 20.83 5.24 -1.32
CA ARG A 22 21.81 4.45 -0.58
C ARG A 22 23.16 5.15 -0.59
N SER A 23 23.76 5.27 0.59
CA SER A 23 25.04 5.96 0.71
C SER A 23 26.19 5.14 0.11
N LYS A 24 27.34 5.79 -0.18
CA LYS A 24 28.56 5.07 -0.57
C LYS A 24 29.04 4.14 0.56
N ALA A 25 28.89 4.57 1.81
CA ALA A 25 29.28 3.79 2.99
C ALA A 25 28.41 2.53 3.14
N GLU A 26 27.10 2.65 2.94
CA GLU A 26 26.17 1.51 2.93
C GLU A 26 26.55 0.49 1.87
N ARG A 27 26.74 0.93 0.62
CA ARG A 27 27.17 0.04 -0.48
C ARG A 27 28.53 -0.61 -0.21
N GLY A 28 29.48 0.15 0.33
CA GLY A 28 30.78 -0.38 0.73
C GLY A 28 30.68 -1.45 1.82
N ASN A 29 29.80 -1.25 2.81
CA ASN A 29 29.56 -2.24 3.86
C ASN A 29 28.89 -3.52 3.32
N LEU A 30 27.91 -3.39 2.42
CA LEU A 30 27.28 -4.54 1.76
C LEU A 30 28.30 -5.37 0.97
N LEU A 31 29.19 -4.71 0.22
CA LEU A 31 30.28 -5.36 -0.49
C LEU A 31 31.23 -6.11 0.46
N ALA A 32 31.59 -5.49 1.59
CA ALA A 32 32.45 -6.12 2.60
C ALA A 32 31.79 -7.36 3.26
N LEU A 33 30.46 -7.36 3.38
CA LEU A 33 29.67 -8.48 3.93
C LEU A 33 29.26 -9.52 2.87
N GLY A 34 29.57 -9.30 1.59
CA GLY A 34 29.13 -10.17 0.50
C GLY A 34 27.60 -10.17 0.28
N GLN A 35 26.92 -9.09 0.67
CA GLN A 35 25.47 -8.96 0.55
C GLN A 35 25.11 -8.12 -0.67
N ALA A 36 24.09 -8.56 -1.43
CA ALA A 36 23.63 -7.83 -2.61
C ALA A 36 22.77 -6.61 -2.27
N ALA A 37 22.02 -6.67 -1.16
CA ALA A 37 21.11 -5.62 -0.74
C ALA A 37 21.00 -5.54 0.80
N SER A 38 20.72 -4.33 1.31
CA SER A 38 20.24 -4.13 2.69
C SER A 38 18.85 -4.77 2.86
N PRO A 39 18.41 -5.12 4.08
CA PRO A 39 17.04 -5.57 4.31
C PRO A 39 16.00 -4.54 3.87
N ALA A 40 14.83 -5.03 3.44
CA ALA A 40 13.72 -4.18 3.02
C ALA A 40 13.29 -3.20 4.13
N VAL A 41 13.02 -1.96 3.75
CA VAL A 41 12.65 -0.91 4.70
C VAL A 41 11.14 -0.91 4.94
N HIS A 42 10.75 -1.08 6.20
CA HIS A 42 9.33 -1.04 6.60
C HIS A 42 8.87 0.38 6.94
N ALA A 43 7.55 0.57 6.99
CA ALA A 43 6.92 1.79 7.46
C ALA A 43 7.35 2.11 8.90
N LYS A 44 7.85 3.33 9.14
CA LYS A 44 8.09 3.85 10.49
C LYS A 44 6.84 4.54 11.03
N THR A 45 6.61 4.44 12.34
CA THR A 45 5.53 5.16 13.02
C THR A 45 5.70 6.67 12.83
N LEU A 46 4.63 7.33 12.38
CA LEU A 46 4.63 8.78 12.16
C LEU A 46 4.25 9.51 13.46
N THR A 47 5.13 10.41 13.89
CA THR A 47 4.88 11.29 15.03
C THR A 47 4.56 12.70 14.51
N LEU A 48 3.35 13.16 14.77
CA LEU A 48 2.88 14.50 14.41
C LEU A 48 2.79 15.35 15.68
N ASN A 49 3.21 16.61 15.59
CA ASN A 49 2.96 17.61 16.63
C ASN A 49 1.50 18.10 16.50
N LYS A 50 0.85 18.45 17.62
CA LYS A 50 -0.52 18.96 17.66
C LYS A 50 -0.64 20.38 17.10
N ASP A 51 0.46 21.13 17.10
CA ASP A 51 0.49 22.54 16.73
C ASP A 51 0.82 22.78 15.24
N ILE A 52 0.65 21.75 14.41
CA ILE A 52 0.90 21.82 12.97
C ILE A 52 -0.39 22.04 12.18
N THR A 53 -0.26 22.64 11.00
CA THR A 53 -1.36 22.79 10.02
C THR A 53 -1.73 21.43 9.40
N ALA A 54 -2.87 21.38 8.70
CA ALA A 54 -3.24 20.19 7.92
C ALA A 54 -2.25 19.91 6.79
N GLU A 55 -1.73 20.95 6.14
CA GLU A 55 -0.73 20.81 5.09
C GLU A 55 0.61 20.30 5.64
N GLN A 56 1.12 20.84 6.76
CA GLN A 56 2.31 20.31 7.44
C GLN A 56 2.14 18.82 7.81
N ALA A 57 0.98 18.43 8.32
CA ALA A 57 0.69 17.03 8.61
C ALA A 57 0.75 16.18 7.32
N LEU A 58 0.19 16.66 6.21
CA LEU A 58 0.24 15.96 4.93
C LEU A 58 1.68 15.86 4.39
N LYS A 59 2.47 16.92 4.44
CA LYS A 59 3.90 16.90 4.05
C LYS A 59 4.67 15.85 4.84
N LYS A 60 4.45 15.77 6.16
CA LYS A 60 5.04 14.73 7.03
C LYS A 60 4.56 13.30 6.71
N ILE A 61 3.30 13.14 6.28
CA ILE A 61 2.79 11.85 5.80
C ILE A 61 3.49 11.42 4.51
N VAL A 62 3.64 12.35 3.55
CA VAL A 62 4.36 12.10 2.29
C VAL A 62 5.82 11.75 2.57
N GLU A 63 6.50 12.55 3.40
CA GLU A 63 7.88 12.28 3.84
C GLU A 63 8.03 10.87 4.42
N ASN A 64 7.12 10.46 5.31
CA ASN A 64 7.14 9.12 5.91
C ASN A 64 6.91 8.00 4.89
N CYS A 65 6.02 8.20 3.91
CA CYS A 65 5.80 7.23 2.84
C CYS A 65 7.03 7.13 1.92
N LEU A 66 7.67 8.25 1.58
CA LEU A 66 8.88 8.29 0.78
C LEU A 66 10.08 7.67 1.51
N GLY A 67 10.19 7.86 2.83
CA GLY A 67 11.21 7.23 3.66
C GLY A 67 11.13 5.69 3.67
N GLN A 68 9.94 5.13 3.44
CA GLN A 68 9.77 3.69 3.19
C GLN A 68 10.02 3.35 1.72
N PHE A 69 9.48 4.15 0.79
CA PHE A 69 9.52 3.83 -0.64
C PHE A 69 10.94 3.89 -1.24
N LEU A 70 11.67 4.99 -1.02
CA LEU A 70 12.90 5.30 -1.74
C LEU A 70 14.02 4.26 -1.53
N PRO A 71 14.30 3.76 -0.30
CA PRO A 71 15.32 2.73 -0.12
C PRO A 71 14.97 1.43 -0.84
N ASN A 72 13.71 0.98 -0.74
CA ASN A 72 13.24 -0.22 -1.44
C ASN A 72 13.29 -0.04 -2.96
N MET A 73 12.88 1.14 -3.46
CA MET A 73 12.94 1.49 -4.87
C MET A 73 14.37 1.45 -5.39
N ALA A 74 15.35 1.98 -4.63
CA ALA A 74 16.74 1.99 -5.05
C ALA A 74 17.31 0.58 -5.25
N VAL A 75 16.96 -0.37 -4.36
CA VAL A 75 17.33 -1.78 -4.49
C VAL A 75 16.66 -2.44 -5.72
N ILE A 76 15.39 -2.09 -6.01
CA ILE A 76 14.67 -2.59 -7.19
C ILE A 76 15.28 -2.02 -8.48
N ALA A 77 15.56 -0.72 -8.52
CA ALA A 77 16.19 -0.04 -9.65
C ALA A 77 17.57 -0.64 -9.97
N ASP A 78 18.33 -1.00 -8.94
CA ASP A 78 19.65 -1.65 -9.03
C ASP A 78 19.57 -3.14 -9.41
N GLY A 79 18.37 -3.72 -9.52
CA GLY A 79 18.17 -5.10 -9.98
C GLY A 79 18.54 -6.19 -8.97
N VAL A 80 18.78 -5.82 -7.70
CA VAL A 80 19.19 -6.72 -6.61
C VAL A 80 18.10 -6.93 -5.57
N ALA A 81 16.85 -6.61 -5.91
CA ALA A 81 15.72 -6.69 -4.99
C ALA A 81 15.19 -8.11 -4.78
N GLU A 82 14.96 -8.42 -3.51
CA GLU A 82 14.16 -9.57 -3.07
C GLU A 82 12.66 -9.25 -2.99
N ALA A 83 11.82 -10.28 -2.86
CA ALA A 83 10.36 -10.16 -2.82
C ALA A 83 9.84 -9.20 -1.73
N GLU A 84 10.54 -9.10 -0.59
CA GLU A 84 10.15 -8.21 0.50
C GLU A 84 10.37 -6.72 0.15
N HIS A 85 11.39 -6.38 -0.66
CA HIS A 85 11.59 -5.00 -1.14
C HIS A 85 10.42 -4.55 -2.00
N ILE A 86 10.00 -5.42 -2.94
CA ILE A 86 8.83 -5.21 -3.79
C ILE A 86 7.57 -5.09 -2.92
N HIS A 87 7.46 -5.89 -1.85
CA HIS A 87 6.36 -5.78 -0.90
C HIS A 87 6.29 -4.42 -0.23
N GLN A 88 7.38 -4.01 0.39
CA GLN A 88 7.42 -2.76 1.13
C GLN A 88 7.25 -1.54 0.22
N ALA A 89 7.79 -1.58 -1.00
CA ALA A 89 7.51 -0.57 -2.03
C ALA A 89 6.02 -0.49 -2.39
N ARG A 90 5.34 -1.63 -2.57
CA ARG A 90 3.87 -1.64 -2.80
C ARG A 90 3.10 -1.10 -1.63
N VAL A 91 3.49 -1.46 -0.41
CA VAL A 91 2.86 -0.98 0.82
C VAL A 91 2.97 0.53 0.91
N SER A 92 4.16 1.11 0.68
CA SER A 92 4.36 2.56 0.74
C SER A 92 3.58 3.32 -0.34
N LEU A 93 3.54 2.82 -1.59
CA LEU A 93 2.73 3.44 -2.64
C LEU A 93 1.23 3.40 -2.30
N ARG A 94 0.74 2.29 -1.73
CA ARG A 94 -0.66 2.19 -1.28
C ARG A 94 -0.97 3.18 -0.15
N ARG A 95 -0.04 3.33 0.80
CA ARG A 95 -0.12 4.32 1.89
C ARG A 95 -0.19 5.74 1.33
N LEU A 96 0.69 6.08 0.40
CA LEU A 96 0.74 7.40 -0.25
C LEU A 96 -0.55 7.71 -1.03
N ARG A 97 -1.06 6.75 -1.81
CA ARG A 97 -2.37 6.88 -2.49
C ARG A 97 -3.51 7.09 -1.52
N SER A 98 -3.49 6.41 -0.37
CA SER A 98 -4.52 6.56 0.66
C SER A 98 -4.49 7.97 1.27
N ALA A 99 -3.29 8.49 1.53
CA ALA A 99 -3.11 9.87 1.98
C ALA A 99 -3.67 10.86 0.96
N PHE A 100 -3.25 10.78 -0.31
CA PHE A 100 -3.74 11.71 -1.35
C PHE A 100 -5.24 11.60 -1.58
N LYS A 101 -5.82 10.40 -1.54
CA LYS A 101 -7.26 10.23 -1.74
C LYS A 101 -8.11 10.83 -0.63
N HIS A 102 -7.66 10.75 0.63
CA HIS A 102 -8.49 11.09 1.80
C HIS A 102 -8.10 12.41 2.47
N PHE A 103 -6.87 12.87 2.24
CA PHE A 103 -6.33 14.12 2.75
C PHE A 103 -6.05 15.14 1.64
N ALA A 104 -6.57 14.94 0.41
CA ALA A 104 -6.43 15.90 -0.70
C ALA A 104 -6.76 17.34 -0.29
N GLY A 105 -7.86 17.53 0.47
CA GLY A 105 -8.31 18.85 0.91
C GLY A 105 -7.50 19.45 2.06
N TRP A 106 -6.33 18.90 2.41
CA TRP A 106 -5.45 19.45 3.45
C TRP A 106 -4.42 20.42 2.88
N SER A 107 -4.17 20.41 1.57
CA SER A 107 -3.27 21.34 0.89
C SER A 107 -3.77 21.64 -0.51
N SER A 108 -3.64 22.89 -0.95
CA SER A 108 -3.89 23.30 -2.34
C SER A 108 -2.68 23.07 -3.25
N GLU A 109 -1.51 22.75 -2.72
CA GLU A 109 -0.28 22.51 -3.51
C GLU A 109 -0.23 21.11 -4.13
N LEU A 110 -1.17 20.22 -3.82
CA LEU A 110 -1.19 18.88 -4.39
C LEU A 110 -1.44 18.91 -5.90
N ASN A 111 -0.53 18.31 -6.66
CA ASN A 111 -0.76 18.12 -8.08
C ASN A 111 -1.84 17.03 -8.30
N PRO A 112 -2.92 17.32 -9.05
CA PRO A 112 -4.00 16.37 -9.29
C PRO A 112 -3.54 15.09 -10.02
N VAL A 113 -2.44 15.11 -10.78
CA VAL A 113 -1.97 13.93 -11.51
C VAL A 113 -1.18 12.92 -10.66
N TRP A 114 -0.70 13.32 -9.47
CA TRP A 114 0.18 12.44 -8.67
C TRP A 114 -0.49 11.14 -8.25
N GLU A 115 -1.78 11.15 -7.87
CA GLU A 115 -2.45 9.90 -7.45
C GLU A 115 -2.51 8.89 -8.59
N GLU A 116 -2.78 9.35 -9.82
CA GLU A 116 -2.86 8.50 -11.01
C GLU A 116 -1.47 7.94 -11.38
N GLN A 117 -0.44 8.77 -11.37
CA GLN A 117 0.94 8.32 -11.62
C GLN A 117 1.40 7.29 -10.58
N ILE A 118 1.08 7.51 -9.30
CA ILE A 118 1.37 6.54 -8.24
C ILE A 118 0.54 5.26 -8.41
N ALA A 119 -0.72 5.38 -8.85
CA ALA A 119 -1.58 4.24 -9.13
C ALA A 119 -1.01 3.37 -10.26
N GLU A 120 -0.42 3.98 -11.28
CA GLU A 120 0.27 3.28 -12.36
C GLU A 120 1.49 2.52 -11.86
N LEU A 121 2.37 3.15 -11.08
CA LEU A 121 3.52 2.47 -10.46
C LEU A 121 3.08 1.31 -9.55
N PHE A 122 1.98 1.51 -8.81
CA PHE A 122 1.41 0.46 -7.97
C PHE A 122 0.87 -0.72 -8.79
N ARG A 123 0.28 -0.48 -9.96
CA ARG A 123 -0.17 -1.56 -10.87
C ARG A 123 1.02 -2.34 -11.43
N LYS A 124 2.02 -1.64 -11.94
CA LYS A 124 3.27 -2.23 -12.48
C LYS A 124 4.01 -3.13 -11.48
N LEU A 125 4.01 -2.76 -10.18
CA LEU A 125 4.54 -3.62 -9.12
C LEU A 125 3.66 -4.83 -8.79
N GLY A 126 2.43 -4.88 -9.29
CA GLY A 126 1.38 -5.83 -8.92
C GLY A 126 1.23 -7.00 -9.86
N ASP A 127 1.60 -6.80 -11.12
CA ASP A 127 1.49 -7.80 -12.19
C ASP A 127 2.36 -9.06 -11.93
N THR A 128 3.19 -9.03 -10.88
CA THR A 128 4.17 -10.06 -10.54
C THR A 128 3.90 -10.75 -9.20
N ARG A 129 2.84 -10.36 -8.48
CA ARG A 129 2.66 -10.70 -7.05
C ARG A 129 1.48 -11.59 -6.72
N ASP A 130 0.44 -11.57 -7.53
CA ASP A 130 -0.79 -12.31 -7.21
C ASP A 130 -0.49 -13.82 -7.11
N GLU A 131 0.31 -14.37 -8.02
CA GLU A 131 0.77 -15.77 -7.96
C GLU A 131 1.66 -16.08 -6.75
N ASP A 132 2.59 -15.19 -6.40
CA ASP A 132 3.49 -15.37 -5.24
C ASP A 132 2.71 -15.35 -3.92
N ALA A 133 1.71 -14.48 -3.80
CA ALA A 133 0.82 -14.44 -2.65
C ALA A 133 0.01 -15.75 -2.53
N ILE A 134 -0.54 -16.26 -3.64
CA ILE A 134 -1.25 -17.55 -3.63
C ILE A 134 -0.30 -18.69 -3.28
N ARG A 135 0.93 -18.69 -3.80
CA ARG A 135 1.95 -19.71 -3.52
C ARG A 135 2.32 -19.78 -2.04
N THR A 136 2.40 -18.63 -1.36
CA THR A 136 2.88 -18.53 0.02
C THR A 136 1.76 -18.60 1.06
N GLU A 137 0.58 -18.06 0.76
CA GLU A 137 -0.50 -17.92 1.75
C GLU A 137 -1.64 -18.92 1.54
N VAL A 138 -1.93 -19.33 0.29
CA VAL A 138 -3.12 -20.14 -0.03
C VAL A 138 -2.77 -21.60 -0.29
N LEU A 139 -1.77 -21.89 -1.13
CA LEU A 139 -1.39 -23.28 -1.46
C LEU A 139 -1.04 -24.13 -0.23
N PRO A 140 -0.27 -23.66 0.77
CA PRO A 140 0.04 -24.45 1.95
C PRO A 140 -1.22 -24.84 2.75
N ILE A 141 -2.22 -23.94 2.81
CA ILE A 141 -3.50 -24.22 3.49
C ILE A 141 -4.27 -25.30 2.75
N ILE A 142 -4.33 -25.23 1.42
CA ILE A 142 -5.05 -26.23 0.61
C ILE A 142 -4.36 -27.61 0.71
N GLN A 143 -3.02 -27.65 0.71
CA GLN A 143 -2.23 -28.88 0.93
C GLN A 143 -2.53 -29.53 2.28
N GLN A 144 -2.61 -28.74 3.36
CA GLN A 144 -3.02 -29.23 4.69
C GLN A 144 -4.42 -29.86 4.70
N HIS A 145 -5.27 -29.49 3.74
CA HIS A 145 -6.62 -30.03 3.58
C HIS A 145 -6.70 -31.23 2.61
N GLY A 146 -5.57 -31.79 2.18
CA GLY A 146 -5.51 -33.02 1.38
C GLY A 146 -5.30 -32.80 -0.11
N SER A 147 -4.98 -31.57 -0.54
CA SER A 147 -4.55 -31.32 -1.93
C SER A 147 -3.20 -32.00 -2.19
N PRO A 148 -2.96 -32.52 -3.40
CA PRO A 148 -1.61 -32.82 -3.84
C PRO A 148 -0.73 -31.58 -3.77
N GLU A 149 0.59 -31.78 -3.79
CA GLU A 149 1.55 -30.69 -3.93
C GLU A 149 1.35 -30.03 -5.32
N LEU A 150 0.90 -28.79 -5.31
CA LEU A 150 0.65 -28.00 -6.51
C LEU A 150 1.82 -27.04 -6.74
N LEU A 151 2.31 -27.02 -7.98
CA LEU A 151 3.35 -26.11 -8.41
C LEU A 151 2.75 -25.11 -9.40
N LEU A 152 2.55 -23.88 -8.95
CA LEU A 152 2.25 -22.79 -9.87
C LEU A 152 3.49 -22.52 -10.74
N PRO A 153 3.34 -22.24 -12.05
CA PRO A 153 4.44 -21.79 -12.90
C PRO A 153 5.17 -20.63 -12.23
N VAL A 154 6.51 -20.63 -12.28
CA VAL A 154 7.28 -19.49 -11.78
C VAL A 154 7.26 -18.44 -12.89
N SER A 155 6.66 -17.28 -12.63
CA SER A 155 6.75 -16.15 -13.56
C SER A 155 8.22 -15.76 -13.76
N ALA A 156 8.69 -15.91 -14.99
CA ALA A 156 10.08 -15.65 -15.33
C ALA A 156 10.35 -14.13 -15.39
N GLN A 157 11.26 -13.67 -14.52
CA GLN A 157 11.99 -12.40 -14.61
C GLN A 157 11.20 -11.07 -14.55
N PRO A 158 10.53 -10.76 -13.43
CA PRO A 158 10.01 -9.41 -13.20
C PRO A 158 11.08 -8.34 -12.90
N SER A 159 12.32 -8.71 -12.57
CA SER A 159 13.32 -7.75 -12.04
C SER A 159 13.80 -6.71 -13.05
N LYS A 160 14.01 -7.10 -14.32
CA LYS A 160 14.57 -6.20 -15.35
C LYS A 160 13.57 -5.17 -15.84
N GLU A 161 12.30 -5.55 -15.94
CA GLU A 161 11.22 -4.64 -16.30
C GLU A 161 10.98 -3.62 -15.17
N LEU A 162 10.94 -4.08 -13.91
CA LEU A 162 10.80 -3.19 -12.75
C LEU A 162 11.98 -2.22 -12.62
N SER A 163 13.22 -2.68 -12.83
CA SER A 163 14.40 -1.80 -12.85
C SER A 163 14.22 -0.67 -13.86
N THR A 164 13.81 -0.99 -15.10
CA THR A 164 13.57 -0.01 -16.17
C THR A 164 12.50 1.01 -15.79
N ILE A 165 11.42 0.56 -15.14
CA ILE A 165 10.35 1.44 -14.65
C ILE A 165 10.91 2.42 -13.60
N PHE A 166 11.65 1.95 -12.61
CA PHE A 166 12.13 2.80 -11.52
C PHE A 166 13.33 3.69 -11.89
N THR A 167 14.03 3.39 -12.98
CA THR A 167 15.05 4.28 -13.57
C THR A 167 14.49 5.24 -14.62
N SER A 168 13.20 5.16 -14.96
CA SER A 168 12.59 6.01 -15.99
C SER A 168 12.51 7.48 -15.57
N ALA A 169 12.69 8.39 -16.54
CA ALA A 169 12.64 9.83 -16.29
C ALA A 169 11.31 10.28 -15.64
N ASP A 170 10.19 9.69 -16.03
CA ASP A 170 8.87 10.04 -15.50
C ASP A 170 8.73 9.64 -14.02
N THR A 171 9.23 8.46 -13.65
CA THR A 171 9.25 8.02 -12.25
C THR A 171 10.12 8.93 -11.42
N ILE A 172 11.31 9.29 -11.91
CA ILE A 172 12.23 10.16 -11.17
C ILE A 172 11.66 11.58 -11.03
N LYS A 173 11.03 12.15 -12.06
CA LYS A 173 10.34 13.45 -11.97
C LYS A 173 9.24 13.43 -10.93
N LEU A 174 8.37 12.41 -10.93
CA LEU A 174 7.34 12.24 -9.91
C LEU A 174 7.95 12.22 -8.50
N LEU A 175 9.02 11.45 -8.29
CA LEU A 175 9.66 11.36 -6.96
C LEU A 175 10.27 12.69 -6.53
N LEU A 176 10.89 13.42 -7.46
CA LEU A 176 11.39 14.75 -7.18
C LEU A 176 10.27 15.73 -6.86
N ASP A 177 9.15 15.71 -7.57
CA ASP A 177 7.99 16.56 -7.28
C ASP A 177 7.39 16.26 -5.89
N LEU A 178 7.29 14.99 -5.52
CA LEU A 178 6.83 14.56 -4.20
C LEU A 178 7.80 14.98 -3.08
N LEU A 179 9.11 14.91 -3.32
CA LEU A 179 10.13 15.43 -2.41
C LEU A 179 10.07 16.96 -2.32
N ALA A 180 9.85 17.65 -3.43
CA ALA A 180 9.70 19.11 -3.46
C ALA A 180 8.52 19.55 -2.61
N PHE A 181 7.40 18.82 -2.66
CA PHE A 181 6.23 19.05 -1.82
C PHE A 181 6.49 18.73 -0.34
N ALA A 182 7.07 17.57 -0.05
CA ALA A 182 7.32 17.14 1.33
C ALA A 182 8.25 18.11 2.10
N TYR A 183 9.16 18.78 1.39
CA TYR A 183 10.14 19.72 1.94
C TYR A 183 9.91 21.18 1.49
N SER A 184 8.73 21.53 0.96
CA SER A 184 8.42 22.94 0.68
C SER A 184 8.12 23.68 1.99
N GLU A 185 8.69 24.87 2.13
CA GLU A 185 8.29 25.81 3.17
C GLU A 185 6.85 26.28 2.91
N GLU A 186 6.07 26.47 3.99
CA GLU A 186 4.74 27.08 3.89
C GLU A 186 4.85 28.60 3.85
N ASP A 187 3.87 29.25 3.23
CA ASP A 187 3.68 30.68 3.39
C ASP A 187 3.39 31.00 4.86
N SER A 188 4.11 31.99 5.41
CA SER A 188 4.08 32.40 6.81
C SER A 188 2.69 32.84 7.33
N ASP A 189 1.72 33.07 6.42
CA ASP A 189 0.35 33.48 6.73
C ASP A 189 -0.62 32.31 6.99
N SER A 190 -0.15 31.07 6.89
CA SER A 190 -0.98 29.89 7.13
C SER A 190 -1.31 29.74 8.63
N LYS A 191 -2.57 30.04 8.97
CA LYS A 191 -3.06 29.98 10.36
C LYS A 191 -3.02 28.53 10.89
N THR A 192 -2.30 28.32 11.98
CA THR A 192 -2.34 27.09 12.76
C THR A 192 -3.75 26.90 13.35
N GLY A 193 -4.41 25.79 13.02
CA GLY A 193 -5.74 25.47 13.53
C GLY A 193 -6.55 24.58 12.59
N GLY A 194 -7.55 23.89 13.12
CA GLY A 194 -8.50 23.11 12.30
C GLY A 194 -8.04 21.70 11.89
N LEU A 195 -6.79 21.28 12.16
CA LEU A 195 -6.30 19.93 11.85
C LEU A 195 -7.26 18.83 12.35
N LYS A 196 -7.70 18.91 13.62
CA LYS A 196 -8.69 17.96 14.17
C LYS A 196 -10.01 17.94 13.39
N LYS A 197 -10.49 19.10 12.93
CA LYS A 197 -11.72 19.20 12.12
C LYS A 197 -11.53 18.55 10.74
N HIS A 198 -10.36 18.76 10.11
CA HIS A 198 -10.01 18.12 8.86
C HIS A 198 -9.87 16.61 9.00
N ILE A 199 -9.19 16.13 10.06
CA ILE A 199 -9.08 14.71 10.39
C ILE A 199 -10.47 14.10 10.57
N LYS A 200 -11.31 14.70 11.43
CA LYS A 200 -12.67 14.22 11.69
C LYS A 200 -13.48 14.11 10.41
N LYS A 201 -13.52 15.17 9.60
CA LYS A 201 -14.24 15.18 8.31
C LYS A 201 -13.75 14.08 7.36
N SER A 202 -12.44 13.87 7.24
CA SER A 202 -11.86 12.85 6.36
C SER A 202 -12.12 11.43 6.87
N LEU A 203 -11.92 11.19 8.18
CA LEU A 203 -12.07 9.87 8.78
C LEU A 203 -13.54 9.46 8.95
N ASP A 204 -14.45 10.36 9.33
CA ASP A 204 -15.89 10.06 9.39
C ASP A 204 -16.39 9.60 8.01
N LYS A 205 -16.05 10.34 6.95
CA LYS A 205 -16.43 9.99 5.58
C LYS A 205 -15.89 8.61 5.17
N LEU A 206 -14.67 8.27 5.58
CA LEU A 206 -14.05 6.99 5.24
C LEU A 206 -14.60 5.83 6.09
N HIS A 207 -14.83 6.06 7.38
CA HIS A 207 -15.47 5.11 8.27
C HIS A 207 -16.86 4.76 7.76
N HIS A 208 -17.71 5.75 7.48
CA HIS A 208 -19.03 5.55 6.89
C HIS A 208 -18.98 4.76 5.58
N LYS A 209 -18.03 5.05 4.69
CA LYS A 209 -17.86 4.26 3.45
C LYS A 209 -17.61 2.77 3.70
N VAL A 210 -16.90 2.43 4.78
CA VAL A 210 -16.64 1.03 5.15
C VAL A 210 -17.89 0.38 5.75
N ILE A 211 -18.65 1.10 6.57
CA ILE A 211 -19.77 0.52 7.34
C ILE A 211 -21.15 0.62 6.67
N ASN A 212 -21.36 1.55 5.72
CA ASN A 212 -22.69 1.83 5.15
C ASN A 212 -23.37 0.60 4.53
N ASN A 213 -22.61 -0.34 3.98
CA ASN A 213 -23.13 -1.56 3.38
C ASN A 213 -22.77 -2.82 4.20
N ALA A 214 -22.48 -2.67 5.50
CA ALA A 214 -22.09 -3.79 6.35
C ALA A 214 -23.18 -4.87 6.41
N GLU A 215 -24.43 -4.48 6.59
CA GLU A 215 -25.59 -5.39 6.70
C GLU A 215 -25.85 -6.16 5.40
N HIS A 216 -25.67 -5.51 4.25
CA HIS A 216 -26.00 -6.07 2.93
C HIS A 216 -24.75 -6.56 2.18
N PHE A 217 -23.60 -6.69 2.86
CA PHE A 217 -22.31 -7.01 2.24
C PHE A 217 -22.36 -8.26 1.35
N SER A 218 -23.10 -9.29 1.78
CA SER A 218 -23.19 -10.56 1.05
C SER A 218 -24.00 -10.47 -0.24
N GLU A 219 -24.83 -9.44 -0.38
CA GLU A 219 -25.70 -9.18 -1.54
C GLU A 219 -25.02 -8.28 -2.57
N LEU A 220 -23.92 -7.63 -2.19
CA LEU A 220 -23.17 -6.77 -3.09
C LEU A 220 -22.47 -7.57 -4.19
N GLU A 221 -22.39 -6.96 -5.37
CA GLU A 221 -21.50 -7.40 -6.45
C GLU A 221 -20.04 -7.48 -5.98
N VAL A 222 -19.28 -8.44 -6.52
CA VAL A 222 -17.88 -8.70 -6.16
C VAL A 222 -17.01 -7.43 -6.23
N ASN A 223 -17.26 -6.57 -7.22
CA ASN A 223 -16.55 -5.29 -7.37
C ASN A 223 -16.78 -4.31 -6.20
N GLU A 224 -18.00 -4.25 -5.67
CA GLU A 224 -18.33 -3.41 -4.52
C GLU A 224 -17.79 -4.04 -3.21
N GLN A 225 -17.79 -5.36 -3.08
CA GLN A 225 -17.11 -6.07 -1.98
C GLN A 225 -15.59 -5.74 -1.96
N HIS A 226 -14.94 -5.79 -3.12
CA HIS A 226 -13.53 -5.40 -3.29
C HIS A 226 -13.27 -3.94 -2.94
N LYS A 227 -14.21 -3.04 -3.25
CA LYS A 227 -14.11 -1.62 -2.90
C LYS A 227 -14.15 -1.40 -1.39
N ILE A 228 -15.02 -2.11 -0.66
CA ILE A 228 -15.06 -2.06 0.81
C ILE A 228 -13.73 -2.53 1.41
N ARG A 229 -13.15 -3.63 0.89
CA ARG A 229 -11.80 -4.08 1.30
C ARG A 229 -10.74 -3.01 1.12
N LYS A 230 -10.72 -2.36 -0.06
CA LYS A 230 -9.79 -1.26 -0.34
C LYS A 230 -9.99 -0.10 0.63
N GLN A 231 -11.24 0.25 0.94
CA GLN A 231 -11.58 1.31 1.89
C GLN A 231 -11.17 0.94 3.33
N ALA A 232 -11.34 -0.30 3.77
CA ALA A 232 -10.90 -0.75 5.10
C ALA A 232 -9.37 -0.66 5.26
N LYS A 233 -8.61 -1.01 4.22
CA LYS A 233 -7.15 -0.81 4.19
C LYS A 233 -6.78 0.68 4.23
N GLN A 234 -7.47 1.51 3.44
CA GLN A 234 -7.27 2.96 3.46
C GLN A 234 -7.54 3.56 4.84
N LEU A 235 -8.63 3.12 5.50
CA LEU A 235 -9.01 3.57 6.84
C LEU A 235 -7.93 3.26 7.87
N ARG A 236 -7.36 2.05 7.82
CA ARG A 236 -6.21 1.69 8.65
C ARG A 236 -5.04 2.65 8.45
N TYR A 237 -4.61 2.88 7.21
CA TYR A 237 -3.47 3.77 6.95
C TYR A 237 -3.74 5.20 7.40
N CYS A 238 -4.92 5.74 7.12
CA CYS A 238 -5.32 7.07 7.56
C CYS A 238 -5.31 7.21 9.09
N VAL A 239 -5.77 6.18 9.81
CA VAL A 239 -5.71 6.13 11.29
C VAL A 239 -4.27 6.02 11.79
N GLU A 240 -3.43 5.20 11.17
CA GLU A 240 -2.01 5.06 11.53
C GLU A 240 -1.24 6.39 11.36
N PHE A 241 -1.52 7.15 10.29
CA PHE A 241 -0.88 8.45 10.05
C PHE A 241 -1.15 9.48 11.14
N ILE A 242 -2.37 9.53 11.66
CA ILE A 242 -2.81 10.50 12.67
C ILE A 242 -2.72 9.98 14.11
N SER A 243 -2.26 8.73 14.28
CA SER A 243 -2.28 8.01 15.56
C SER A 243 -1.64 8.77 16.72
N SER A 244 -0.53 9.48 16.47
CA SER A 244 0.22 10.26 17.47
C SER A 244 -0.53 11.50 17.98
N LEU A 245 -1.60 11.94 17.31
CA LEU A 245 -2.41 13.09 17.73
C LEU A 245 -3.48 12.72 18.78
N TYR A 246 -3.73 11.42 18.99
CA TYR A 246 -4.78 10.89 19.84
C TYR A 246 -4.22 9.98 20.94
N PRO A 247 -4.97 9.72 22.03
CA PRO A 247 -4.53 8.79 23.07
C PRO A 247 -4.29 7.39 22.49
N ASN A 248 -3.07 6.86 22.65
CA ASN A 248 -2.66 5.57 22.09
C ASN A 248 -3.66 4.44 22.38
N LYS A 249 -4.18 4.38 23.62
CA LYS A 249 -5.19 3.37 24.02
C LYS A 249 -6.44 3.39 23.12
N LYS A 250 -6.96 4.56 22.78
CA LYS A 250 -8.16 4.69 21.91
C LYS A 250 -7.86 4.27 20.48
N VAL A 251 -6.70 4.67 19.96
CA VAL A 251 -6.25 4.28 18.60
C VAL A 251 -6.10 2.77 18.50
N GLN A 252 -5.43 2.12 19.47
CA GLN A 252 -5.25 0.67 19.47
C GLN A 252 -6.58 -0.08 19.63
N GLN A 253 -7.49 0.42 20.46
CA GLN A 253 -8.84 -0.15 20.58
C GLN A 253 -9.56 -0.15 19.23
N TYR A 254 -9.56 0.98 18.53
CA TYR A 254 -10.19 1.08 17.21
C TYR A 254 -9.51 0.19 16.16
N LEU A 255 -8.17 0.19 16.08
CA LEU A 255 -7.43 -0.66 15.15
C LEU A 255 -7.64 -2.16 15.42
N LYS A 256 -7.76 -2.55 16.70
CA LYS A 256 -8.10 -3.92 17.10
C LYS A 256 -9.47 -4.35 16.60
N GLN A 257 -10.46 -3.44 16.59
CA GLN A 257 -11.79 -3.71 16.03
C GLN A 257 -11.80 -3.74 14.49
N LEU A 258 -10.96 -2.92 13.84
CA LEU A 258 -10.82 -2.92 12.37
C LEU A 258 -10.02 -4.13 11.83
N GLN A 259 -9.20 -4.76 12.66
CA GLN A 259 -8.33 -5.87 12.25
C GLN A 259 -9.11 -7.10 11.74
N PRO A 260 -10.16 -7.60 12.41
CA PRO A 260 -10.99 -8.70 11.89
C PRO A 260 -11.54 -8.42 10.49
N VAL A 261 -12.08 -7.22 10.26
CA VAL A 261 -12.60 -6.81 8.94
C VAL A 261 -11.53 -6.92 7.86
N GLN A 262 -10.33 -6.41 8.13
CA GLN A 262 -9.24 -6.47 7.17
C GLN A 262 -8.75 -7.90 6.91
N ASN A 263 -8.71 -8.73 7.95
CA ASN A 263 -8.25 -10.10 7.83
C ASN A 263 -9.23 -10.94 7.01
N THR A 264 -10.52 -10.89 7.32
CA THR A 264 -11.54 -11.68 6.62
C THR A 264 -11.72 -11.21 5.18
N LEU A 265 -11.75 -9.89 4.93
CA LEU A 265 -11.82 -9.35 3.57
C LEU A 265 -10.54 -9.59 2.77
N GLY A 266 -9.38 -9.67 3.43
CA GLY A 266 -8.11 -10.09 2.82
C GLY A 266 -8.21 -11.52 2.32
N GLN A 267 -8.43 -12.47 3.24
CA GLN A 267 -8.56 -13.89 2.93
C GLN A 267 -9.62 -14.17 1.85
N TYR A 268 -10.76 -13.48 1.91
CA TYR A 268 -11.81 -13.63 0.92
C TYR A 268 -11.37 -13.18 -0.49
N ASN A 269 -10.66 -12.05 -0.59
CA ASN A 269 -10.07 -11.59 -1.84
C ASN A 269 -8.99 -12.54 -2.36
N ASP A 270 -8.17 -13.10 -1.47
CA ASP A 270 -7.11 -14.03 -1.87
C ASP A 270 -7.71 -15.32 -2.46
N LEU A 271 -8.85 -15.78 -1.94
CA LEU A 271 -9.61 -16.87 -2.56
C LEU A 271 -10.16 -16.52 -3.95
N PHE A 272 -10.58 -15.28 -4.21
CA PHE A 272 -11.02 -14.89 -5.56
C PHE A 272 -9.85 -14.84 -6.55
N ILE A 273 -8.70 -14.32 -6.13
CA ILE A 273 -7.49 -14.33 -6.95
C ILE A 273 -7.05 -15.77 -7.24
N ALA A 274 -7.05 -16.63 -6.21
CA ALA A 274 -6.72 -18.04 -6.35
C ALA A 274 -7.67 -18.76 -7.31
N GLU A 275 -8.99 -18.51 -7.22
CA GLU A 275 -9.96 -19.07 -8.16
C GLU A 275 -9.64 -18.68 -9.61
N GLY A 276 -9.35 -17.39 -9.87
CA GLY A 276 -8.98 -16.92 -11.21
C GLY A 276 -7.74 -17.62 -11.77
N ILE A 277 -6.69 -17.75 -10.94
CA ILE A 277 -5.45 -18.45 -11.33
C ILE A 277 -5.73 -19.94 -11.57
N PHE A 278 -6.42 -20.62 -10.64
CA PHE A 278 -6.65 -22.06 -10.76
C PHE A 278 -7.58 -22.40 -11.92
N ASN A 279 -8.57 -21.56 -12.26
CA ASN A 279 -9.38 -21.76 -13.47
C ASN A 279 -8.53 -21.74 -14.76
N ASN A 280 -7.48 -20.91 -14.81
CA ASN A 280 -6.61 -20.86 -16.00
C ASN A 280 -5.64 -22.04 -16.05
N VAL A 281 -5.17 -22.52 -14.89
CA VAL A 281 -4.17 -23.60 -14.80
C VAL A 281 -4.82 -24.98 -14.93
N VAL A 282 -6.06 -25.16 -14.47
CA VAL A 282 -6.71 -26.48 -14.40
C VAL A 282 -6.93 -27.13 -15.77
N GLU A 283 -7.01 -26.35 -16.84
CA GLU A 283 -7.09 -26.87 -18.21
C GLU A 283 -5.80 -27.59 -18.63
N GLN A 284 -4.65 -27.15 -18.10
CA GLN A 284 -3.33 -27.69 -18.41
C GLN A 284 -2.85 -28.72 -17.38
N ASP A 285 -3.23 -28.52 -16.11
CA ASP A 285 -2.90 -29.41 -15.00
C ASP A 285 -4.16 -29.74 -14.18
N PRO A 286 -4.80 -30.89 -14.46
CA PRO A 286 -6.00 -31.35 -13.75
C PRO A 286 -5.80 -31.55 -12.23
N SER A 287 -4.57 -31.59 -11.71
CA SER A 287 -4.34 -31.68 -10.26
C SER A 287 -4.91 -30.47 -9.49
N PHE A 288 -5.09 -29.33 -10.18
CA PHE A 288 -5.68 -28.11 -9.62
C PHE A 288 -7.20 -28.19 -9.38
N TRP A 289 -7.90 -29.23 -9.87
CA TRP A 289 -9.35 -29.39 -9.65
C TRP A 289 -9.71 -29.42 -8.16
N PHE A 290 -8.88 -30.06 -7.33
CA PHE A 290 -9.08 -30.09 -5.89
C PHE A 290 -8.98 -28.68 -5.29
N ALA A 291 -7.93 -27.94 -5.63
CA ALA A 291 -7.71 -26.59 -5.13
C ALA A 291 -8.83 -25.63 -5.57
N LEU A 292 -9.25 -25.70 -6.83
CA LEU A 292 -10.37 -24.91 -7.34
C LEU A 292 -11.68 -25.23 -6.59
N GLY A 293 -11.98 -26.51 -6.38
CA GLY A 293 -13.16 -26.93 -5.61
C GLY A 293 -13.12 -26.46 -4.16
N TRP A 294 -11.96 -26.58 -3.50
CA TRP A 294 -11.76 -26.12 -2.12
C TRP A 294 -11.97 -24.60 -1.99
N VAL A 295 -11.39 -23.82 -2.91
CA VAL A 295 -11.51 -22.35 -2.93
C VAL A 295 -12.98 -21.95 -3.09
N LYS A 296 -13.69 -22.51 -4.09
CA LYS A 296 -15.12 -22.25 -4.33
C LYS A 296 -15.99 -22.61 -3.13
N ALA A 297 -15.69 -23.71 -2.45
CA ALA A 297 -16.43 -24.12 -1.25
C ALA A 297 -16.18 -23.19 -0.04
N LYS A 298 -15.00 -22.59 0.05
CA LYS A 298 -14.61 -21.71 1.17
C LYS A 298 -15.07 -20.26 1.01
N GLN A 299 -15.19 -19.76 -0.21
CA GLN A 299 -15.61 -18.38 -0.50
C GLN A 299 -16.91 -17.97 0.23
N PRO A 300 -18.03 -18.72 0.17
CA PRO A 300 -19.26 -18.35 0.90
C PRO A 300 -19.09 -18.29 2.42
N GLN A 301 -18.22 -19.12 2.98
CA GLN A 301 -17.92 -19.13 4.42
C GLN A 301 -17.18 -17.85 4.82
N LEU A 302 -16.17 -17.45 4.04
CA LEU A 302 -15.41 -16.22 4.28
C LEU A 302 -16.22 -14.95 3.99
N GLN A 303 -17.11 -14.98 3.00
CA GLN A 303 -18.05 -13.90 2.74
C GLN A 303 -18.94 -13.65 3.97
N LYS A 304 -19.55 -14.70 4.53
CA LYS A 304 -20.35 -14.61 5.76
C LYS A 304 -19.55 -14.12 6.97
N ARG A 305 -18.30 -14.58 7.11
CA ARG A 305 -17.39 -14.09 8.17
C ARG A 305 -17.05 -12.61 7.99
N SER A 306 -16.84 -12.17 6.75
CA SER A 306 -16.58 -10.77 6.43
C SER A 306 -17.78 -9.88 6.72
N ALA A 307 -18.99 -10.32 6.36
CA ALA A 307 -20.23 -9.62 6.71
C ALA A 307 -20.38 -9.46 8.24
N LYS A 308 -20.19 -10.54 9.00
CA LYS A 308 -20.23 -10.49 10.47
C LYS A 308 -19.18 -9.55 11.07
N ALA A 309 -17.95 -9.57 10.53
CA ALA A 309 -16.90 -8.67 10.99
C ALA A 309 -17.22 -7.20 10.69
N LEU A 310 -17.78 -6.91 9.51
CA LEU A 310 -18.24 -5.57 9.13
C LEU A 310 -19.39 -5.09 10.02
N GLN A 311 -20.36 -5.95 10.31
CA GLN A 311 -21.47 -5.62 11.20
C GLN A 311 -21.00 -5.38 12.65
N ALA A 312 -20.04 -6.18 13.15
CA ALA A 312 -19.45 -5.88 14.46
C ALA A 312 -18.69 -4.54 14.45
N PHE A 313 -18.11 -4.16 13.31
CA PHE A 313 -17.38 -2.92 13.14
C PHE A 313 -18.27 -1.68 12.95
N SER A 314 -19.52 -1.84 12.46
CA SER A 314 -20.48 -0.72 12.34
C SER A 314 -20.89 -0.13 13.68
N GLU A 315 -20.83 -0.94 14.75
CA GLU A 315 -21.16 -0.52 16.12
C GLU A 315 -19.99 0.17 16.84
N VAL A 316 -18.83 0.31 16.19
CA VAL A 316 -17.62 0.86 16.84
C VAL A 316 -17.66 2.38 16.85
N GLU A 317 -17.60 2.95 18.04
CA GLU A 317 -17.45 4.41 18.20
C GLU A 317 -16.10 4.91 17.67
N THR A 318 -16.15 6.02 16.94
CA THR A 318 -14.95 6.68 16.42
C THR A 318 -14.26 7.50 17.51
N PHE A 319 -12.93 7.47 17.55
CA PHE A 319 -12.16 8.13 18.62
C PHE A 319 -11.77 9.58 18.34
N TRP A 320 -12.14 10.10 17.16
CA TRP A 320 -11.63 11.35 16.60
C TRP A 320 -12.60 12.53 16.60
#